data_AF-A0A922ITS4-F1
#
_entry.id   AF-A0A922ITS4-F1
#
_cell.length_a   1.000
_cell.length_b   1.000
_cell.length_c   1.000
_cell.angle_alpha   90.00
_cell.angle_beta   90.00
_cell.angle_gamma   90.00
#
_symmetry.space_group_name_H-M   'P 1'
#
loop_
_entity.id
_entity.type
_entity.pdbx_description
1 polymer ?
#
loop_
_entity_poly.entity_id
_entity_poly.type
_entity_poly.pdbx_seq_one_letter_code
_entity_poly.pdbx_strand_id
1 'polypeptide(L)'
;MEEVHRRDPTEVIRLEIKAVLRNNESRKYQLSRLHIYPDNIETIPKDIIANISGVIPQVMKVPKRLDEYSAEELNEFPKLFDWPEDFHVAPLSSIAKKLITRGSK
;
A
#
# COMPACT_ATOMS: atom_id res chain seq x y z
N MET A 1 0.46 16.98 -6.02
CA MET A 1 0.10 15.60 -6.42
C MET A 1 -1.21 15.16 -5.77
N GLU A 2 -1.48 15.52 -4.51
CA GLU A 2 -2.74 15.20 -3.81
C GLU A 2 -4.00 15.72 -4.54
N GLU A 3 -4.02 16.98 -4.98
CA GLU A 3 -5.17 17.54 -5.70
C GLU A 3 -5.45 16.82 -7.03
N VAL A 4 -4.40 16.40 -7.73
CA VAL A 4 -4.51 15.64 -8.98
C VAL A 4 -5.09 14.26 -8.70
N HIS A 5 -4.58 13.57 -7.68
CA HIS A 5 -5.07 12.25 -7.30
C HIS A 5 -6.54 12.28 -6.84
N ARG A 6 -6.96 13.34 -6.12
CA ARG A 6 -8.36 13.52 -5.73
C ARG A 6 -9.29 13.74 -6.93
N ARG A 7 -8.80 14.44 -7.97
CA ARG A 7 -9.55 14.67 -9.20
C ARG A 7 -9.61 13.41 -10.07
N ASP A 8 -8.47 12.78 -10.28
CA ASP A 8 -8.34 11.54 -11.03
C ASP A 8 -7.20 10.69 -10.42
N PRO A 9 -7.53 9.54 -9.82
CA PRO A 9 -6.53 8.69 -9.17
C PRO A 9 -5.53 8.06 -10.16
N THR A 10 -5.86 7.99 -11.46
CA THR A 10 -5.03 7.32 -12.49
C THR A 10 -3.98 8.23 -13.12
N GLU A 11 -4.21 9.55 -13.07
CA GLU A 11 -3.40 10.54 -13.80
C GLU A 11 -1.96 10.61 -13.30
N VAL A 12 -1.75 10.44 -11.99
CA VAL A 12 -0.41 10.48 -11.38
C VAL A 12 0.49 9.43 -12.04
N ILE A 13 0.05 8.18 -12.09
CA ILE A 13 0.82 7.08 -12.68
C ILE A 13 1.04 7.29 -14.19
N ARG A 14 0.02 7.80 -14.89
CA ARG A 14 0.11 8.09 -16.32
C ARG A 14 1.16 9.17 -16.63
N LEU A 15 1.24 10.23 -15.81
CA LEU A 15 2.22 11.30 -15.95
C LEU A 15 3.64 10.80 -15.70
N GLU A 16 3.85 10.01 -14.65
CA GLU A 16 5.16 9.42 -14.33
C GLU A 16 5.64 8.51 -15.47
N ILE A 17 4.78 7.62 -15.98
CA ILE A 17 5.14 6.75 -17.12
C ILE A 17 5.48 7.60 -18.35
N LYS A 18 4.69 8.65 -18.63
CA LYS A 18 4.95 9.55 -19.76
C LYS A 18 6.30 10.28 -19.62
N ALA A 19 6.71 10.63 -18.39
CA ALA A 19 7.98 11.28 -18.12
C ALA A 19 9.19 10.34 -18.31
N VAL A 20 9.04 9.07 -17.95
CA VAL A 20 10.07 8.03 -18.12
C VAL A 20 10.21 7.58 -19.58
N LEU A 21 9.11 7.53 -20.34
CA LEU A 21 9.14 7.18 -21.76
C LEU A 21 9.89 8.22 -22.60
N ARG A 22 10.65 7.75 -23.59
CA ARG A 22 11.37 8.61 -24.54
C ARG A 22 10.40 9.56 -25.26
N ASN A 23 10.81 10.81 -25.45
CA ASN A 23 10.03 11.80 -26.17
C ASN A 23 10.07 11.54 -27.69
N ASN A 24 9.15 10.73 -28.19
CA ASN A 24 8.96 10.47 -29.62
C ASN A 24 7.47 10.31 -29.98
N GLU A 25 7.16 10.24 -31.27
CA GLU A 25 5.77 10.09 -31.77
C GLU A 25 5.11 8.78 -31.30
N SER A 26 5.91 7.71 -31.17
CA SER A 26 5.41 6.41 -30.68
C SER A 26 4.93 6.46 -29.23
N ARG A 27 5.31 7.48 -28.45
CA ARG A 27 4.86 7.63 -27.06
C ARG A 27 3.33 7.69 -26.95
N LYS A 28 2.64 8.33 -27.91
CA LYS A 28 1.17 8.38 -27.93
C LYS A 28 0.58 6.97 -28.08
N TYR A 29 1.19 6.15 -28.93
CA TYR A 29 0.81 4.77 -29.17
C TYR A 29 1.11 3.84 -27.97
N GLN A 30 2.24 4.06 -27.30
CA GLN A 30 2.60 3.30 -26.09
C GLN A 30 1.63 3.62 -24.95
N LEU A 31 1.30 4.90 -24.75
CA LEU A 31 0.34 5.32 -23.73
C LEU A 31 -1.10 4.85 -24.02
N SER A 32 -1.49 4.62 -25.28
CA SER A 32 -2.82 4.05 -25.58
C SER A 32 -2.94 2.56 -25.24
N ARG A 33 -1.82 1.85 -25.11
CA ARG A 33 -1.77 0.43 -24.68
C ARG A 33 -1.66 0.28 -23.16
N LEU A 34 -1.53 1.39 -22.43
CA LEU A 34 -1.45 1.41 -20.98
C LEU A 34 -2.86 1.47 -20.40
N HIS A 35 -3.24 0.44 -19.65
CA HIS A 35 -4.52 0.36 -18.96
C HIS A 35 -4.27 0.51 -17.45
N ILE A 36 -4.82 1.57 -16.85
CA ILE A 36 -4.72 1.84 -15.41
C ILE A 36 -6.14 1.86 -14.85
N TYR A 37 -6.35 1.13 -13.75
CA TYR A 37 -7.61 1.07 -13.04
C TYR A 37 -7.42 1.64 -11.63
N PRO A 38 -8.38 2.42 -11.12
CA PRO A 38 -8.24 3.10 -9.82
C PRO A 38 -8.41 2.17 -8.62
N ASP A 39 -9.27 1.16 -8.75
CA ASP A 39 -9.65 0.27 -7.66
C ASP A 39 -9.08 -1.15 -7.88
N ASN A 40 -9.78 -2.14 -7.34
CA ASN A 40 -9.40 -3.55 -7.36
C ASN A 40 -9.76 -4.24 -8.70
N ILE A 41 -9.39 -5.52 -8.77
CA ILE A 41 -9.54 -6.41 -9.93
C ILE A 41 -10.97 -6.42 -10.50
N GLU A 42 -11.99 -6.17 -9.68
CA GLU A 42 -13.41 -6.14 -10.08
C GLU A 42 -13.74 -5.03 -11.09
N THR A 43 -12.97 -3.93 -11.09
CA THR A 43 -13.18 -2.82 -12.04
C THR A 43 -12.60 -3.10 -13.42
N ILE A 44 -11.83 -4.18 -13.57
CA ILE A 44 -11.16 -4.54 -14.81
C ILE A 44 -12.15 -5.28 -15.72
N PRO A 45 -12.34 -4.86 -16.99
CA PRO A 45 -13.16 -5.58 -17.95
C PRO A 45 -12.70 -7.04 -18.14
N LYS A 46 -13.67 -7.95 -18.25
CA LYS A 46 -13.41 -9.40 -18.41
C LYS A 46 -12.50 -9.73 -19.58
N ASP A 47 -12.62 -8.98 -20.68
CA ASP A 47 -11.81 -9.18 -21.89
C ASP A 47 -10.33 -8.91 -21.64
N ILE A 48 -10.00 -7.96 -20.77
CA ILE A 48 -8.61 -7.65 -20.43
C ILE A 48 -8.06 -8.70 -19.47
N ILE A 49 -8.85 -9.11 -18.47
CA ILE A 49 -8.46 -10.17 -17.53
C ILE A 49 -8.15 -11.48 -18.25
N ALA A 50 -8.98 -11.87 -19.23
CA ALA A 50 -8.80 -13.10 -20.00
C ALA A 50 -7.49 -13.14 -20.81
N ASN A 51 -6.89 -11.97 -21.09
CA ASN A 51 -5.68 -11.83 -21.91
C ASN A 51 -4.41 -11.61 -21.06
N ILE A 52 -4.47 -11.70 -19.74
CA ILE A 52 -3.31 -11.55 -18.86
C ILE A 52 -2.43 -12.79 -18.96
N SER A 53 -1.23 -12.64 -19.49
CA SER A 53 -0.25 -13.74 -19.63
C SER A 53 0.72 -13.84 -18.45
N GLY A 54 0.89 -12.78 -17.66
CA GLY A 54 1.83 -12.77 -16.54
C GLY A 54 1.59 -11.62 -15.58
N VAL A 55 2.05 -11.80 -14.33
CA VAL A 55 1.93 -10.82 -13.24
C VAL A 55 3.34 -10.43 -12.80
N ILE A 56 3.62 -9.12 -12.82
CA ILE A 56 4.89 -8.56 -12.36
C ILE A 56 4.86 -8.47 -10.82
N PRO A 57 5.89 -8.94 -10.09
CA PRO A 57 5.93 -8.82 -8.65
C PRO A 57 6.03 -7.35 -8.20
N GLN A 58 5.42 -7.04 -7.06
CA GLN A 58 5.51 -5.71 -6.47
C GLN A 58 6.97 -5.40 -6.06
N VAL A 59 7.50 -4.26 -6.52
CA VAL A 59 8.90 -3.87 -6.27
C VAL A 59 9.17 -3.64 -4.78
N MET A 60 8.26 -2.95 -4.09
CA MET A 60 8.35 -2.71 -2.65
C MET A 60 7.25 -3.49 -1.93
N LYS A 61 7.63 -4.41 -1.04
CA LYS A 61 6.68 -5.12 -0.20
C LYS A 61 6.10 -4.16 0.83
N VAL A 62 4.77 -4.15 0.96
CA VAL A 62 4.10 -3.36 1.99
C VAL A 62 4.47 -3.96 3.36
N PRO A 63 5.05 -3.18 4.28
CA PRO A 63 5.41 -3.68 5.60
C PRO A 63 4.15 -4.00 6.39
N LYS A 64 4.19 -5.11 7.14
CA LYS A 64 3.12 -5.48 8.05
C LYS A 64 3.04 -4.47 9.19
N ARG A 65 1.83 -4.02 9.53
CA ARG A 65 1.57 -3.21 10.72
C ARG A 65 1.50 -4.10 11.97
N LEU A 66 1.64 -3.53 13.17
CA LEU A 66 1.65 -4.30 14.42
C LEU A 66 0.36 -5.12 14.63
N ASP A 67 -0.77 -4.61 14.14
CA ASP A 67 -2.09 -5.25 14.18
C ASP A 67 -2.24 -6.44 13.21
N GLU A 68 -1.31 -6.61 12.27
CA GLU A 68 -1.33 -7.67 11.26
C GLU A 68 -0.43 -8.87 11.62
N TYR A 69 0.36 -8.76 12.70
CA TYR A 69 1.18 -9.87 13.19
C TYR A 69 0.34 -10.86 13.98
N SER A 70 0.62 -12.14 13.83
CA SER A 70 -0.01 -13.17 14.65
C SER A 70 0.57 -13.15 16.08
N ALA A 71 -0.20 -13.67 17.05
CA ALA A 71 0.28 -13.81 18.42
C ALA A 71 1.51 -14.74 18.51
N GLU A 72 1.63 -15.71 17.60
CA GLU A 72 2.77 -16.62 17.50
C GLU A 72 4.04 -15.87 17.06
N GLU A 73 3.96 -15.08 15.99
CA GLU A 73 5.09 -14.24 15.50
C GLU A 73 5.56 -13.26 16.59
N LEU A 74 4.63 -12.70 17.36
CA LEU A 74 4.94 -11.79 18.45
C LEU A 74 5.62 -12.47 19.65
N ASN A 75 5.21 -13.70 19.98
CA ASN A 75 5.78 -14.46 21.10
C ASN A 75 7.14 -15.08 20.74
N GLU A 76 7.36 -15.41 19.47
CA GLU A 76 8.65 -15.88 18.97
C GLU A 76 9.71 -14.77 19.02
N PHE A 77 9.31 -13.51 18.82
CA PHE A 77 10.22 -12.39 18.86
C PHE A 77 10.72 -12.12 20.30
N PRO A 78 12.03 -12.23 20.57
CA PRO A 78 12.55 -12.12 21.92
C PRO A 78 12.46 -10.68 22.44
N LYS A 79 12.12 -10.55 23.72
CA LYS A 79 12.20 -9.28 24.43
C LYS A 79 13.67 -8.86 24.55
N LEU A 80 14.02 -7.67 24.06
CA LEU A 80 15.41 -7.21 24.00
C LEU A 80 15.96 -6.63 25.31
N PHE A 81 15.08 -6.08 26.16
CA PHE A 81 15.49 -5.48 27.43
C PHE A 81 14.35 -5.50 28.45
N ASP A 82 14.71 -5.53 29.73
CA ASP A 82 13.78 -5.34 30.83
C ASP A 82 13.73 -3.87 31.22
N TRP A 83 12.52 -3.38 31.53
CA TRP A 83 12.34 -2.02 32.01
C TRP A 83 12.75 -1.94 33.49
N PRO A 84 13.48 -0.90 33.92
CA PRO A 84 13.71 -0.64 35.34
C PRO A 84 12.39 -0.45 36.07
N GLU A 85 12.30 -0.91 37.33
CA GLU A 85 11.07 -0.86 38.12
C GLU A 85 10.56 0.59 38.35
N ASP A 86 11.47 1.55 38.45
CA ASP A 86 11.17 2.99 38.60
C ASP A 86 10.86 3.70 37.28
N PHE A 87 10.81 2.99 36.15
CA PHE A 87 10.56 3.61 34.85
C PHE A 87 9.07 3.93 34.68
N HIS A 88 8.69 5.18 34.95
CA HIS A 88 7.37 5.70 34.63
C HIS A 88 7.18 5.80 33.12
N VAL A 89 6.64 4.73 32.51
CA VAL A 89 6.17 4.78 31.13
C VAL A 89 5.09 5.86 31.05
N ALA A 90 5.28 6.86 30.20
CA ALA A 90 4.27 7.89 29.95
C ALA A 90 2.93 7.19 29.65
N PRO A 91 1.82 7.61 30.27
CA PRO A 91 0.53 6.95 30.04
C PRO A 91 0.24 6.99 28.55
N LEU A 92 0.02 5.81 27.97
CA LEU A 92 -0.41 5.63 26.58
C LEU A 92 -1.43 6.73 26.24
N SER A 93 -1.12 7.52 25.20
CA SER A 93 -2.01 8.56 24.68
C SER A 93 -3.44 8.02 24.60
N SER A 94 -4.45 8.85 24.88
CA SER A 94 -5.87 8.47 24.82
C SER A 94 -6.22 7.78 23.50
N ILE A 95 -5.50 8.09 22.42
CA ILE A 95 -5.56 7.45 21.10
C ILE A 95 -5.13 5.97 21.17
N ALA A 96 -4.03 5.65 21.85
CA ALA A 96 -3.52 4.28 22.00
C ALA A 96 -4.44 3.40 22.87
N LYS A 97 -5.07 3.97 23.93
CA LYS A 97 -6.10 3.27 24.72
C LYS A 97 -7.36 2.95 23.90
N LYS A 98 -7.73 3.82 22.94
CA LYS A 98 -8.92 3.66 22.09
C LYS A 98 -8.75 2.57 21.01
N LEU A 99 -7.52 2.26 20.61
CA LEU A 99 -7.23 1.18 19.66
C LEU A 99 -7.32 -0.21 20.31
N ILE A 100 -6.87 -0.34 21.56
CA ILE A 100 -6.96 -1.61 22.33
C ILE A 100 -8.42 -1.99 22.63
N THR A 101 -9.28 -1.01 22.87
CA THR A 101 -10.70 -1.23 23.23
C THR A 101 -11.61 -1.56 22.04
N ARG A 102 -11.19 -1.31 20.79
CA ARG A 102 -12.00 -1.60 19.59
C ARG A 102 -11.92 -3.05 19.10
N GLY A 103 -10.91 -3.81 19.51
CA GLY A 103 -10.75 -5.23 19.16
C GLY A 103 -11.36 -6.23 20.15
N SER A 104 -12.09 -5.76 21.18
CA SER A 104 -12.65 -6.60 22.25
C SER A 104 -14.20 -6.63 22.26
N LYS A 105 -14.82 -6.64 21.08
CA LYS A 105 -16.23 -7.02 20.91
C LYS A 105 -16.42 -7.80 19.62
#